data_AF-A0A109WQJ5-F1
#
_entry.id   AF-A0A109WQJ5-F1
#
_cell.length_a   1.000
_cell.length_b   1.000
_cell.length_c   1.000
_cell.angle_alpha   90.00
_cell.angle_beta   90.00
_cell.angle_gamma   90.00
#
_symmetry.space_group_name_H-M   'P 1'
#
loop_
_entity.id
_entity.type
_entity.pdbx_description
1 polymer ?
#
loop_
_entity_poly.entity_id
_entity_poly.type
_entity_poly.pdbx_seq_one_letter_code
_entity_poly.pdbx_strand_id
1 'polypeptide(L)'
;MIFGKPNSNDERIVFLMAGSREAASKRATSVLAALFDIEPLEVYLYNLASFVDLVDSGVSDDEDLRIFELGWKGPMVSVWAEHPLFLTDDSSLLGKWAELYADLASATAVEAIRRARS
;
A
#
# COMPACT_ATOMS: atom_id res chain seq x y z
N MET A 1 1.38 -6.26 0.69
CA MET A 1 1.02 -7.28 -0.32
C MET A 1 0.45 -6.55 -1.52
N ILE A 2 0.75 -6.97 -2.75
CA ILE A 2 0.17 -6.38 -3.97
C ILE A 2 -0.59 -7.48 -4.74
N PHE A 3 -1.78 -7.13 -5.22
CA PHE A 3 -2.68 -7.97 -6.01
C PHE A 3 -2.75 -7.44 -7.44
N GLY A 4 -2.76 -8.30 -8.44
CA GLY A 4 -2.97 -7.91 -9.85
C GLY A 4 -2.29 -8.87 -10.82
N LYS A 5 -2.73 -8.89 -12.08
CA LYS A 5 -1.99 -9.58 -13.13
C LYS A 5 -0.71 -8.78 -13.42
N PRO A 6 0.47 -9.42 -13.54
CA PRO A 6 1.70 -8.70 -13.89
C PRO A 6 1.49 -7.87 -15.17
N ASN A 7 1.81 -6.57 -15.10
CA ASN A 7 1.62 -5.60 -16.20
C ASN A 7 0.16 -5.25 -16.54
N SER A 8 -0.77 -5.31 -15.57
CA SER A 8 -2.13 -4.79 -15.71
C SER A 8 -2.32 -3.51 -14.90
N ASN A 9 -3.30 -2.68 -15.26
CA ASN A 9 -3.67 -1.50 -14.46
C ASN A 9 -4.49 -1.84 -13.20
N ASP A 10 -4.71 -3.14 -12.94
CA ASP A 10 -5.55 -3.63 -11.84
C ASP A 10 -4.74 -3.94 -10.58
N GLU A 11 -3.50 -3.44 -10.51
CA GLU A 11 -2.67 -3.61 -9.31
C GLU A 11 -3.31 -2.89 -8.11
N ARG A 12 -3.43 -3.60 -6.98
CA ARG A 12 -3.96 -3.09 -5.72
C ARG A 12 -3.03 -3.43 -4.59
N ILE A 13 -2.74 -2.46 -3.74
CA ILE A 13 -1.98 -2.68 -2.52
C ILE A 13 -2.95 -3.13 -1.44
N VAL A 14 -2.60 -4.17 -0.70
CA VAL A 14 -3.41 -4.73 0.38
C VAL A 14 -2.59 -4.79 1.64
N PHE A 15 -3.11 -4.15 2.69
CA PHE A 15 -2.64 -4.33 4.07
C PHE A 15 -3.63 -5.20 4.80
N LEU A 16 -3.15 -6.24 5.48
CA LEU A 16 -4.01 -7.19 6.16
C LEU A 16 -3.31 -7.76 7.39
N MET A 17 -4.09 -8.07 8.42
CA MET A 17 -3.59 -8.73 9.62
C MET A 17 -3.78 -10.25 9.51
N ALA A 18 -2.70 -10.98 9.72
CA ALA A 18 -2.68 -12.44 9.77
C ALA A 18 -1.50 -12.95 10.60
N GLY A 19 -1.68 -14.08 11.30
CA GLY A 19 -0.64 -14.66 12.15
C GLY A 19 0.47 -15.40 11.38
N SER A 20 0.33 -15.59 10.07
CA SER A 20 1.37 -16.18 9.22
C SER A 20 1.23 -15.72 7.77
N ARG A 21 2.26 -15.95 6.97
CA ARG A 21 2.27 -15.66 5.53
C ARG A 21 1.23 -16.49 4.77
N GLU A 22 1.03 -17.73 5.17
CA GLU A 22 0.04 -18.66 4.58
C GLU A 22 -1.38 -18.19 4.91
N ALA A 23 -1.63 -17.82 6.17
CA ALA A 23 -2.90 -17.25 6.59
C ALA A 23 -3.19 -15.93 5.88
N ALA A 24 -2.16 -15.08 5.70
CA ALA A 24 -2.25 -13.83 4.95
C ALA A 24 -2.66 -14.09 3.50
N SER A 25 -1.94 -14.98 2.82
CA SER A 25 -2.19 -15.36 1.42
C SER A 25 -3.61 -15.89 1.25
N LYS A 26 -4.01 -16.85 2.08
CA LYS A 26 -5.35 -17.45 2.01
C LYS A 26 -6.45 -16.41 2.22
N ARG A 27 -6.30 -15.55 3.23
CA ARG A 27 -7.29 -14.49 3.55
C ARG A 27 -7.38 -13.47 2.42
N ALA A 28 -6.24 -12.99 1.91
CA ALA A 28 -6.20 -12.07 0.78
C ALA A 28 -6.86 -12.66 -0.46
N THR A 29 -6.47 -13.87 -0.86
CA THR A 29 -7.07 -14.55 -2.03
C THR A 29 -8.58 -14.67 -1.90
N SER A 30 -9.07 -15.12 -0.74
CA SER A 30 -10.51 -15.31 -0.54
C SER A 30 -11.29 -13.99 -0.59
N VAL A 31 -10.77 -12.94 0.05
CA VAL A 31 -11.44 -11.63 0.11
C VAL A 31 -11.38 -10.93 -1.23
N LEU A 32 -10.23 -10.94 -1.91
CA LEU A 32 -10.07 -10.27 -3.21
C LEU A 32 -10.91 -10.96 -4.29
N ALA A 33 -10.95 -12.29 -4.31
CA ALA A 33 -11.84 -13.04 -5.21
C ALA A 33 -13.31 -12.60 -5.05
N ALA A 34 -13.77 -12.50 -3.80
CA ALA A 34 -15.14 -12.06 -3.50
C ALA A 34 -15.39 -10.59 -3.83
N LEU A 35 -14.44 -9.68 -3.54
CA LEU A 35 -14.59 -8.24 -3.79
C LEU A 35 -14.62 -7.90 -5.28
N PHE A 36 -13.90 -8.65 -6.10
CA PHE A 36 -13.77 -8.40 -7.53
C PHE A 36 -14.61 -9.33 -8.41
N ASP A 37 -15.41 -10.22 -7.81
CA ASP A 37 -16.26 -11.19 -8.51
C ASP A 37 -15.46 -12.06 -9.51
N ILE A 38 -14.33 -12.60 -9.04
CA ILE A 38 -13.43 -13.47 -9.81
C ILE A 38 -13.17 -14.78 -9.06
N GLU A 39 -12.65 -15.78 -9.78
CA GLU A 39 -12.30 -17.06 -9.16
C GLU A 39 -11.03 -16.91 -8.29
N PRO A 40 -10.92 -17.61 -7.14
CA PRO A 40 -9.73 -17.54 -6.28
C PRO A 40 -8.41 -17.90 -6.99
N LEU A 41 -8.48 -18.74 -8.01
CA LEU A 41 -7.32 -19.13 -8.84
C LEU A 41 -6.84 -18.03 -9.79
N GLU A 42 -7.67 -17.02 -10.06
CA GLU A 42 -7.32 -15.83 -10.84
C GLU A 42 -6.68 -14.75 -9.96
N VAL A 43 -6.61 -14.98 -8.63
CA VAL A 43 -5.95 -14.08 -7.70
C VAL A 43 -4.45 -14.33 -7.64
N TYR A 44 -3.69 -13.36 -8.16
CA TYR A 44 -2.24 -13.35 -8.07
C TYR A 44 -1.78 -12.41 -6.98
N LEU A 45 -1.07 -12.96 -5.99
CA LEU A 45 -0.45 -12.20 -4.91
C LEU A 45 1.06 -12.16 -5.13
N TYR A 46 1.65 -10.97 -5.05
CA TYR A 46 3.10 -10.77 -5.13
C TYR A 46 3.55 -9.70 -4.13
N ASN A 47 4.88 -9.61 -3.94
CA ASN A 47 5.50 -8.70 -2.96
C ASN A 47 4.85 -8.81 -1.57
N LEU A 48 4.64 -10.05 -1.10
CA LEU A 48 4.22 -10.29 0.27
C LEU A 48 5.41 -10.01 1.19
N ALA A 49 5.24 -9.02 2.06
CA ALA A 49 6.18 -8.60 3.08
C ALA A 49 5.42 -8.52 4.40
N SER A 50 6.09 -8.89 5.50
CA SER A 50 5.59 -8.64 6.85
C SER A 50 5.73 -7.17 7.21
N PHE A 51 5.10 -6.75 8.31
CA PHE A 51 5.28 -5.39 8.84
C PHE A 51 6.76 -5.07 9.07
N VAL A 52 7.50 -6.01 9.68
CA VAL A 52 8.93 -5.85 9.96
C VAL A 52 9.73 -5.69 8.67
N ASP A 53 9.48 -6.54 7.66
CA ASP A 53 10.18 -6.45 6.38
C ASP A 53 9.99 -5.06 5.72
N LEU A 54 8.77 -4.50 5.82
CA LEU A 54 8.47 -3.19 5.25
C LEU A 54 9.18 -2.06 6.01
N VAL A 55 9.13 -2.06 7.34
CA VAL A 55 9.81 -1.06 8.17
C VAL A 55 11.32 -1.09 7.97
N ASP A 56 11.91 -2.28 7.91
CA ASP A 56 13.35 -2.46 7.73
C ASP A 56 13.84 -2.02 6.33
N SER A 57 12.95 -2.11 5.33
CA SER A 57 13.27 -1.72 3.95
C SER A 57 13.10 -0.22 3.66
N GLY A 58 12.35 0.49 4.50
CA GLY A 58 11.99 1.89 4.26
C GLY A 58 13.09 2.88 4.59
N VAL A 59 12.93 4.11 4.11
CA VAL A 59 13.93 5.19 4.25
C VAL A 59 13.40 6.42 4.99
N SER A 60 12.09 6.51 5.26
CA SER A 60 11.54 7.65 6.01
C SER A 60 12.07 7.71 7.44
N ASP A 61 12.24 8.91 7.97
CA ASP A 61 12.61 9.09 9.38
C ASP A 61 11.51 8.61 10.34
N ASP A 62 10.25 8.78 9.92
CA ASP A 62 9.08 8.23 10.60
C ASP A 62 8.90 6.75 10.23
N GLU A 63 9.19 5.86 11.18
CA GLU A 63 9.17 4.41 10.94
C GLU A 63 7.76 3.90 10.63
N ASP A 64 6.71 4.55 11.16
CA ASP A 64 5.32 4.16 10.93
C ASP A 64 4.88 4.49 9.49
N LEU A 65 5.55 5.44 8.82
CA LEU A 65 5.30 5.74 7.40
C LEU A 65 5.97 4.73 6.46
N ARG A 66 7.05 4.07 6.89
CA ARG A 66 7.85 3.17 6.03
C ARG A 66 7.04 2.05 5.41
N ILE A 67 5.99 1.60 6.10
CA ILE A 67 5.09 0.55 5.62
C ILE A 67 4.29 0.93 4.37
N PHE A 68 4.18 2.23 4.07
CA PHE A 68 3.49 2.74 2.89
C PHE A 68 4.43 3.05 1.72
N GLU A 69 5.73 2.82 1.86
CA GLU A 69 6.72 3.05 0.81
C GLU A 69 6.70 1.90 -0.21
N LEU A 70 6.55 2.23 -1.49
CA LEU A 70 6.50 1.25 -2.58
C LEU A 70 7.69 1.35 -3.53
N GLY A 71 8.42 2.45 -3.47
CA GLY A 71 9.56 2.70 -4.34
C GLY A 71 10.45 3.82 -3.82
N TRP A 72 11.73 3.71 -4.13
CA TRP A 72 12.78 4.60 -3.64
C TRP A 72 13.62 5.17 -4.79
N LYS A 73 14.21 6.35 -4.55
CA LYS A 73 15.25 6.96 -5.36
C LYS A 73 16.36 7.47 -4.45
N GLY A 74 17.27 6.57 -4.08
CA GLY A 74 18.26 6.86 -3.04
C GLY A 74 17.59 7.02 -1.68
N PRO A 75 17.85 8.10 -0.92
CA PRO A 75 17.24 8.33 0.39
C PRO A 75 15.81 8.91 0.32
N MET A 76 15.21 8.98 -0.87
CA MET A 76 13.88 9.57 -1.06
C MET A 76 12.87 8.51 -1.47
N VAL A 77 11.68 8.57 -0.89
CA VAL A 77 10.53 7.79 -1.37
C VAL A 77 10.04 8.38 -2.68
N SER A 78 9.93 7.54 -3.71
CA SER A 78 9.47 7.93 -5.05
C SER A 78 8.04 7.49 -5.34
N VAL A 79 7.54 6.47 -4.63
CA VAL A 79 6.18 5.94 -4.80
C VAL A 79 5.61 5.57 -3.43
N TRP A 80 4.40 6.05 -3.15
CA TRP A 80 3.65 5.78 -1.93
C TRP A 80 2.40 4.93 -2.20
N ALA A 81 1.89 4.26 -1.17
CA ALA A 81 0.62 3.56 -1.22
C ALA A 81 -0.58 4.52 -1.17
N GLU A 82 -0.95 5.07 -2.32
CA GLU A 82 -2.03 6.08 -2.43
C GLU A 82 -3.45 5.50 -2.30
N HIS A 83 -3.70 4.28 -2.81
CA HIS A 83 -5.03 3.65 -2.81
C HIS A 83 -5.04 2.21 -2.30
N PRO A 84 -4.57 1.96 -1.06
CA PRO A 84 -4.55 0.62 -0.51
C PRO A 84 -5.94 0.15 -0.06
N LEU A 85 -6.15 -1.17 -0.13
CA LEU A 85 -7.23 -1.86 0.56
C LEU A 85 -6.76 -2.30 1.95
N PHE A 86 -7.49 -1.89 2.97
CA PHE A 86 -7.24 -2.27 4.35
C PHE A 86 -8.17 -3.41 4.77
N LEU A 87 -7.60 -4.60 4.95
CA LEU A 87 -8.28 -5.78 5.49
C LEU A 87 -7.84 -5.99 6.94
N THR A 88 -8.04 -4.96 7.75
CA THR A 88 -7.58 -4.85 9.13
C THR A 88 -8.48 -3.90 9.90
N ASP A 89 -8.57 -4.10 11.21
CA ASP A 89 -9.22 -3.25 12.19
C ASP A 89 -8.22 -2.37 12.98
N ASP A 90 -6.95 -2.40 12.60
CA ASP A 90 -5.91 -1.56 13.21
C ASP A 90 -6.12 -0.08 12.89
N SER A 91 -6.68 0.65 13.86
CA SER A 91 -6.93 2.08 13.75
C SER A 91 -5.66 2.92 13.65
N SER A 92 -4.53 2.43 14.19
CA SER A 92 -3.27 3.17 14.14
C SER A 92 -2.72 3.21 12.71
N LEU A 93 -2.76 2.07 12.02
CA LEU A 93 -2.40 1.95 10.62
C LEU A 93 -3.28 2.85 9.74
N LEU A 94 -4.59 2.82 9.95
CA LEU A 94 -5.54 3.66 9.21
C LEU A 94 -5.31 5.15 9.45
N GLY A 95 -5.08 5.54 10.70
CA GLY A 95 -4.77 6.92 11.06
C GLY A 95 -3.48 7.41 10.42
N LYS A 96 -2.43 6.58 10.42
CA LYS A 96 -1.14 6.92 9.81
C LYS A 96 -1.23 7.06 8.30
N TRP A 97 -1.98 6.19 7.63
CA TRP A 97 -2.24 6.35 6.20
C TRP A 97 -3.01 7.63 5.90
N ALA A 98 -3.99 8.00 6.73
CA ALA A 98 -4.76 9.22 6.54
C ALA A 98 -3.89 10.49 6.69
N GLU A 99 -2.94 10.49 7.63
CA GLU A 99 -1.93 11.54 7.77
C GLU A 99 -1.08 11.66 6.50
N LEU A 100 -0.49 10.55 6.04
CA LEU A 100 0.29 10.50 4.79
C LEU A 100 -0.52 11.04 3.60
N TYR A 101 -1.76 10.59 3.45
CA TYR A 101 -2.59 10.98 2.31
C TYR A 101 -2.92 12.48 2.34
N ALA A 102 -3.15 13.05 3.52
CA ALA A 102 -3.35 14.49 3.67
C ALA A 102 -2.11 15.29 3.24
N ASP A 103 -0.92 14.83 3.62
CA ASP A 103 0.35 15.47 3.23
C ASP A 103 0.60 15.39 1.72
N LEU A 104 0.36 14.23 1.10
CA LEU A 104 0.49 14.06 -0.35
C LEU A 104 -0.50 14.95 -1.11
N ALA A 105 -1.75 15.03 -0.64
CA ALA A 105 -2.76 15.90 -1.24
C ALA A 105 -2.38 17.39 -1.11
N SER A 106 -1.87 17.80 0.05
CA SER A 106 -1.38 19.16 0.29
C SER A 106 -0.22 19.53 -0.64
N ALA A 107 0.80 18.67 -0.74
CA ALA A 107 1.93 18.88 -1.63
C ALA A 107 1.51 18.99 -3.11
N THR A 108 0.58 18.14 -3.54
CA THR A 108 0.02 18.16 -4.90
C THR A 108 -0.70 19.48 -5.18
N ALA A 109 -1.51 19.97 -4.23
CA ALA A 109 -2.22 21.24 -4.36
C ALA A 109 -1.26 22.43 -4.47
N VAL A 110 -0.22 22.48 -3.64
CA VAL A 110 0.82 23.53 -3.69
C VAL A 110 1.52 23.57 -5.05
N GLU A 111 1.89 22.41 -5.58
CA GLU A 111 2.56 22.32 -6.87
C GLU A 111 1.63 22.74 -8.03
N ALA A 112 0.35 22.39 -7.98
CA ALA A 112 -0.65 22.84 -8.96
C ALA A 112 -0.81 24.37 -8.95
N ILE A 113 -0.88 24.99 -7.77
CA ILE A 113 -0.95 26.45 -7.63
C ILE A 113 0.31 27.11 -8.19
N ARG A 114 1.50 26.54 -7.93
CA ARG A 114 2.77 27.05 -8.44
C ARG A 114 2.80 27.06 -9.97
N ARG A 115 2.33 25.99 -10.61
CA ARG A 115 2.25 25.86 -12.08
C ARG A 115 1.23 26.82 -12.69
N ALA A 116 0.12 27.10 -12.02
CA ALA A 116 -0.87 28.05 -12.51
C ALA A 116 -0.38 29.52 -12.48
N ARG A 117 0.68 29.81 -11.70
CA ARG A 117 1.27 31.16 -11.53
C ARG A 117 2.50 31.41 -12.40
N SER A 118 3.06 30.37 -13.04
CA SER A 118 4.19 30.45 -13.97
C SER A 118 3.72 30.57 -15.41
#